data_AF-A0A6C0IGD5-F1
#
_entry.id   AF-A0A6C0IGD5-F1
#
_cell.length_a   1.000
_cell.length_b   1.000
_cell.length_c   1.000
_cell.angle_alpha   90.00
_cell.angle_beta   90.00
_cell.angle_gamma   90.00
#
_symmetry.space_group_name_H-M   'P 1'
#
loop_
_entity.id
_entity.type
_entity.pdbx_description
1 polymer ?
#
loop_
_entity_poly.entity_id
_entity_poly.type
_entity_poly.pdbx_seq_one_letter_code
_entity_poly.pdbx_strand_id
1 'polypeptide(L)'
;MSALFQSIETSPFFSKTFDSTTALTSLYLWLLVGFLSTMISCDFKKWMESNIVFRHIIGLIAFFFLFTVIDKDNRTSLGLTCLKTFFVYGVFLFMVKSKWYFSLPVLGLLVVDQGIKVHLEHAKQNESKQGASKDSSIPLYERIRNILNIVIIAIIIIGFFMYAIRQKEEFGASFSWMKLLLHYGCRRTF
;
A
#
# COMPACT_ATOMS: atom_id res chain seq x y z
N MET A 1 4.38 36.59 18.09
CA MET A 1 4.05 35.67 16.98
C MET A 1 4.83 34.34 17.06
N SER A 2 5.04 33.82 18.28
CA SER A 2 5.73 32.54 18.56
C SER A 2 5.06 31.75 19.70
N ALA A 3 3.89 32.18 20.18
CA ALA A 3 3.19 31.61 21.33
C ALA A 3 1.76 31.13 21.01
N LEU A 4 1.32 31.23 19.74
CA LEU A 4 0.00 30.76 19.30
C LEU A 4 0.03 29.39 18.58
N PHE A 5 1.22 28.80 18.44
CA PHE A 5 1.39 27.49 17.79
C PHE A 5 1.64 26.33 18.76
N GLN A 6 1.65 26.61 20.08
CA GLN A 6 2.00 25.65 21.13
C GLN A 6 0.81 25.22 22.00
N SER A 7 -0.41 25.67 21.67
CA SER A 7 -1.62 25.42 22.47
C SER A 7 -2.75 24.72 21.71
N ILE A 8 -2.48 24.08 20.57
CA ILE A 8 -3.48 23.27 19.86
C ILE A 8 -3.22 21.79 20.16
N GLU A 9 -3.93 21.34 21.20
CA GLU A 9 -4.47 19.98 21.40
C GLU A 9 -3.54 18.84 21.80
N THR A 10 -3.03 18.94 23.02
CA THR A 10 -3.15 17.80 23.96
C THR A 10 -4.57 17.75 24.51
N SER A 11 -5.44 16.92 23.93
CA SER A 11 -6.70 16.51 24.56
C SER A 11 -6.88 14.98 24.50
N PRO A 12 -7.09 14.29 25.64
CA PRO A 12 -7.24 12.84 25.73
C PRO A 12 -8.67 12.37 25.38
N PHE A 13 -9.28 12.94 24.34
CA PHE A 13 -10.69 12.78 23.99
C PHE A 13 -10.96 12.12 22.61
N PHE A 14 -9.90 11.70 21.89
CA PHE A 14 -9.98 10.97 20.61
C PHE A 14 -10.46 9.51 20.77
N SER A 15 -11.55 9.32 21.52
CA SER A 15 -12.17 8.01 21.72
C SER A 15 -13.45 7.89 20.92
N LYS A 16 -13.42 6.96 19.95
CA LYS A 16 -14.55 6.10 19.55
C LYS A 16 -15.72 6.78 18.85
N THR A 17 -15.51 7.23 17.63
CA THR A 17 -16.41 6.93 16.49
C THR A 17 -15.68 7.33 15.23
N PHE A 18 -16.08 6.81 14.08
CA PHE A 18 -15.49 7.10 12.77
C PHE A 18 -15.18 8.60 12.63
N ASP A 19 -13.91 8.99 12.84
CA ASP A 19 -13.52 10.40 12.82
C ASP A 19 -13.62 10.85 11.37
N SER A 20 -14.76 11.43 11.03
CA SER A 20 -15.00 12.01 9.70
C SER A 20 -13.85 12.96 9.34
N THR A 21 -13.27 13.62 10.34
CA THR A 21 -12.05 14.43 10.25
C THR A 21 -10.82 13.63 9.76
N THR A 22 -10.58 12.42 10.26
CA THR A 22 -9.45 11.56 9.83
C THR A 22 -9.66 11.02 8.42
N ALA A 23 -10.89 10.62 8.08
CA ALA A 23 -11.24 10.18 6.72
C ALA A 23 -11.10 11.34 5.73
N LEU A 24 -11.61 12.52 6.07
CA LEU A 24 -11.46 13.75 5.29
C LEU A 24 -10.00 14.13 5.14
N THR A 25 -9.22 14.14 6.22
CA THR A 25 -7.78 14.44 6.18
C THR A 25 -7.04 13.47 5.25
N SER A 26 -7.35 12.18 5.30
CA SER A 26 -6.74 11.18 4.41
C SER A 26 -7.12 11.39 2.93
N LEU A 27 -8.37 11.76 2.66
CA LEU A 27 -8.86 12.06 1.31
C LEU A 27 -8.21 13.35 0.75
N TYR A 28 -8.12 14.40 1.57
CA TYR A 28 -7.43 15.62 1.20
C TYR A 28 -5.93 15.38 1.02
N LEU A 29 -5.29 14.57 1.86
CA LEU A 29 -3.89 14.18 1.69
C LEU A 29 -3.67 13.45 0.36
N TRP A 30 -4.57 12.53 -0.01
CA TRP A 30 -4.52 11.83 -1.30
C TRP A 30 -4.68 12.78 -2.49
N LEU A 31 -5.64 13.70 -2.43
CA LEU A 31 -5.82 14.74 -3.45
C LEU A 31 -4.60 15.65 -3.57
N LEU A 32 -4.01 16.05 -2.44
CA LEU A 32 -2.79 16.85 -2.39
C LEU A 32 -1.60 16.10 -3.00
N VAL A 33 -1.46 14.80 -2.77
CA VAL A 33 -0.43 13.97 -3.44
C VAL A 33 -0.63 13.98 -4.96
N GLY A 34 -1.88 13.88 -5.42
CA GLY A 34 -2.23 14.00 -6.83
C GLY A 34 -1.85 15.37 -7.42
N PHE A 35 -2.20 16.46 -6.72
CA PHE A 35 -1.85 17.82 -7.14
C PHE A 35 -0.34 18.10 -7.07
N LEU A 36 0.36 17.61 -6.05
CA LEU A 36 1.81 17.75 -5.92
C LEU A 36 2.53 17.12 -7.12
N SER A 37 1.99 16.04 -7.70
CA SER A 37 2.56 15.43 -8.91
C SER A 37 2.60 16.40 -10.11
N THR A 38 1.67 17.36 -10.18
CA THR A 38 1.64 18.37 -11.24
C THR A 38 2.51 19.58 -10.90
N MET A 39 2.77 19.86 -9.62
CA MET A 39 3.63 20.95 -9.14
C MET A 39 5.14 20.65 -9.20
N ILE A 40 5.53 19.39 -9.39
CA ILE A 40 6.93 19.00 -9.57
C ILE A 40 7.53 19.72 -10.80
N SER A 41 8.76 20.25 -10.65
CA SER A 41 9.50 20.94 -11.70
C SER A 41 9.57 20.13 -13.00
N CYS A 42 9.42 20.82 -14.14
CA CYS A 42 9.45 20.19 -15.47
C CYS A 42 10.73 19.39 -15.72
N ASP A 43 11.88 19.86 -15.22
CA ASP A 43 13.15 19.14 -15.34
C ASP A 43 13.15 17.82 -14.58
N PHE A 44 12.57 17.81 -13.37
CA PHE A 44 12.46 16.60 -12.57
C PHE A 44 11.47 15.61 -13.20
N LYS A 45 10.35 16.08 -13.77
CA LYS A 45 9.44 15.25 -14.57
C LYS A 45 10.13 14.64 -15.78
N LYS A 46 10.82 15.47 -16.58
CA LYS A 46 11.58 15.01 -17.75
C LYS A 46 12.64 13.99 -17.36
N TRP A 47 13.28 14.15 -16.20
CA TRP A 47 14.28 13.20 -15.71
C TRP A 47 13.66 11.86 -15.27
N MET A 48 12.51 11.89 -14.59
CA MET A 48 11.74 10.68 -14.25
C MET A 48 11.18 9.96 -15.48
N GLU A 49 10.80 10.68 -16.52
CA GLU A 49 10.31 10.12 -17.79
C GLU A 49 11.45 9.54 -18.63
N SER A 50 12.61 10.20 -18.64
CA SER A 50 13.78 9.76 -19.39
C SER A 50 14.44 8.52 -18.78
N ASN A 51 14.43 8.38 -17.45
CA ASN A 51 15.14 7.31 -16.75
C ASN A 51 14.18 6.47 -15.92
N ILE A 52 13.78 5.33 -16.48
CA ILE A 52 12.85 4.42 -15.82
C ILE A 52 13.39 3.87 -14.48
N VAL A 53 14.71 3.64 -14.40
CA VAL A 53 15.39 3.23 -13.16
C VAL A 53 15.19 4.29 -12.06
N PHE A 54 15.28 5.57 -12.42
CA PHE A 54 15.13 6.67 -11.48
C PHE A 54 13.71 6.76 -10.92
N ARG A 55 12.70 6.51 -11.76
CA ARG A 55 11.30 6.39 -11.32
C ARG A 55 11.12 5.30 -10.26
N HIS A 56 11.79 4.15 -10.42
CA HIS A 56 11.73 3.08 -9.43
C HIS A 56 12.46 3.43 -8.12
N ILE A 57 13.62 4.10 -8.20
CA ILE A 57 14.35 4.57 -7.02
C ILE A 57 13.49 5.54 -6.20
N ILE A 58 12.86 6.52 -6.86
CA ILE A 58 11.96 7.47 -6.17
C ILE A 58 10.78 6.74 -5.54
N GLY A 59 10.17 5.79 -6.26
CA GLY A 59 9.09 4.97 -5.73
C GLY A 59 9.49 4.21 -4.47
N LEU A 60 10.68 3.59 -4.48
CA LEU A 60 11.22 2.89 -3.32
C LEU A 60 11.43 3.83 -2.13
N ILE A 61 12.02 5.00 -2.35
CA ILE A 61 12.24 6.03 -1.33
C ILE A 61 10.90 6.49 -0.75
N ALA A 62 9.89 6.72 -1.58
CA ALA A 62 8.56 7.12 -1.14
C ALA A 62 7.91 6.06 -0.24
N PHE A 63 7.98 4.77 -0.61
CA PHE A 63 7.47 3.67 0.23
C PHE A 63 8.23 3.55 1.55
N PHE A 64 9.55 3.75 1.54
CA PHE A 64 10.37 3.73 2.75
C PHE A 64 9.93 4.81 3.75
N PHE A 65 9.74 6.05 3.27
CA PHE A 65 9.24 7.14 4.11
C PHE A 65 7.81 6.87 4.57
N LEU A 66 6.93 6.35 3.71
CA LEU A 66 5.56 6.00 4.08
C LEU A 66 5.54 5.02 5.26
N PHE A 67 6.32 3.95 5.20
CA PHE A 67 6.39 2.98 6.31
C PHE A 67 7.01 3.58 7.57
N THR A 68 8.04 4.42 7.43
CA THR A 68 8.69 5.07 8.57
C THR A 68 7.73 6.05 9.28
N VAL A 69 6.86 6.74 8.54
CA VAL A 69 5.88 7.67 9.11
C VAL A 69 4.68 6.93 9.74
N ILE A 70 4.28 5.79 9.17
CA ILE A 70 3.15 4.98 9.66
C ILE A 70 3.56 4.15 10.89
N ASP A 71 4.79 3.61 10.93
CA ASP A 71 5.28 2.80 12.04
C ASP A 71 5.71 3.68 13.22
N LYS A 72 4.72 4.19 13.97
CA LYS A 72 4.92 5.07 15.13
C LYS A 72 5.63 4.39 16.30
N ASP A 73 5.69 3.06 16.33
CA ASP A 73 6.17 2.32 17.50
C ASP A 73 7.69 2.11 17.50
N ASN A 74 8.42 2.41 16.42
CA ASN A 74 9.91 2.35 16.34
C ASN A 74 10.56 1.06 16.90
N ARG A 75 9.80 -0.01 17.13
CA ARG A 75 10.30 -1.27 17.70
C ARG A 75 10.99 -2.15 16.65
N THR A 76 10.84 -1.79 15.38
CA THR A 76 11.37 -2.52 14.24
C THR A 76 12.78 -2.00 13.92
N SER A 77 13.78 -2.88 13.83
CA SER A 77 15.13 -2.48 13.41
C SER A 77 15.11 -1.89 12.00
N LEU A 78 15.95 -0.86 11.76
CA LEU A 78 16.02 -0.17 10.46
C LEU A 78 16.21 -1.14 9.28
N GLY A 79 17.02 -2.19 9.47
CA GLY A 79 17.24 -3.23 8.46
C GLY A 79 15.98 -4.03 8.14
N LEU A 80 15.15 -4.36 9.15
CA LEU A 80 13.91 -5.10 8.92
C LEU A 80 12.84 -4.22 8.26
N THR A 81 12.77 -2.93 8.60
CA THR A 81 11.89 -1.97 7.91
C THR A 81 12.30 -1.78 6.45
N CYS A 82 13.60 -1.72 6.18
CA CYS A 82 14.13 -1.68 4.81
C CYS A 82 13.73 -2.93 4.02
N LEU A 83 13.93 -4.13 4.58
CA LEU A 83 13.55 -5.39 3.94
C LEU A 83 12.04 -5.48 3.67
N LYS A 84 11.21 -5.09 4.64
CA LYS A 84 9.75 -5.01 4.47
C LYS A 84 9.36 -4.04 3.35
N THR A 85 10.03 -2.89 3.27
CA THR A 85 9.80 -1.89 2.21
C THR A 85 10.10 -2.49 0.84
N PHE A 86 11.26 -3.14 0.68
CA PHE A 86 11.61 -3.82 -0.58
C PHE A 86 10.60 -4.90 -0.95
N PHE A 87 10.17 -5.71 0.03
CA PHE A 87 9.18 -6.76 -0.20
C PHE A 87 7.83 -6.18 -0.67
N VAL A 88 7.27 -5.20 0.06
CA VAL A 88 5.99 -4.59 -0.30
C VAL A 88 6.10 -3.84 -1.62
N TYR A 89 7.22 -3.15 -1.88
CA TYR A 89 7.45 -2.50 -3.16
C TYR A 89 7.48 -3.50 -4.33
N GLY A 90 8.10 -4.67 -4.13
CA GLY A 90 8.07 -5.76 -5.11
C GLY A 90 6.65 -6.26 -5.39
N VAL A 91 5.86 -6.49 -4.34
CA VAL A 91 4.44 -6.88 -4.47
C VAL A 91 3.64 -5.80 -5.21
N PHE A 92 3.87 -4.54 -4.90
CA PHE A 92 3.27 -3.40 -5.59
C PHE A 92 3.62 -3.38 -7.08
N LEU A 93 4.89 -3.61 -7.44
CA LEU A 93 5.31 -3.69 -8.85
C LEU A 93 4.60 -4.83 -9.60
N PHE A 94 4.45 -6.00 -8.98
CA PHE A 94 3.71 -7.11 -9.57
C PHE A 94 2.24 -6.76 -9.77
N MET A 95 1.61 -6.09 -8.80
CA MET A 95 0.23 -5.64 -8.90
C MET A 95 0.02 -4.65 -10.04
N VAL A 96 0.88 -3.62 -10.15
CA VAL A 96 0.77 -2.56 -11.18
C VAL A 96 1.01 -3.09 -12.60
N LYS A 97 1.83 -4.13 -12.75
CA LYS A 97 2.08 -4.77 -14.06
C LYS A 97 1.02 -5.78 -14.46
N SER A 98 0.17 -6.21 -13.53
CA SER A 98 -0.89 -7.17 -13.80
C SER A 98 -2.03 -6.54 -14.60
N LYS A 99 -2.81 -7.37 -15.31
CA LYS A 99 -3.98 -6.90 -16.05
C LYS A 99 -5.11 -6.47 -15.10
N TRP A 100 -5.96 -5.57 -15.58
CA TRP A 100 -7.07 -5.02 -14.80
C TRP A 100 -8.01 -6.10 -14.23
N TYR A 101 -8.24 -7.20 -14.96
CA TYR A 101 -9.05 -8.34 -14.51
C TYR A 101 -8.51 -9.03 -13.24
N PHE A 102 -7.19 -8.98 -13.00
CA PHE A 102 -6.56 -9.52 -11.79
C PHE A 102 -6.41 -8.46 -10.70
N SER A 103 -6.17 -7.20 -11.10
CA SER A 103 -6.01 -6.10 -10.14
C SER A 103 -7.33 -5.74 -9.44
N LEU A 104 -8.46 -5.80 -10.14
CA LEU A 104 -9.78 -5.46 -9.59
C LEU A 104 -10.22 -6.39 -8.43
N PRO A 105 -10.18 -7.73 -8.56
CA PRO A 105 -10.52 -8.62 -7.46
C PRO A 105 -9.55 -8.49 -6.29
N VAL A 106 -8.24 -8.30 -6.54
CA VAL A 106 -7.25 -8.06 -5.47
C VAL A 106 -7.60 -6.80 -4.68
N LEU A 107 -7.98 -5.71 -5.36
CA LEU A 107 -8.43 -4.48 -4.71
C LEU A 107 -9.68 -4.72 -3.85
N GLY A 108 -10.66 -5.47 -4.37
CA GLY A 108 -11.86 -5.85 -3.60
C GLY A 108 -11.53 -6.67 -2.35
N LEU A 109 -10.64 -7.67 -2.46
CA LEU A 109 -10.19 -8.47 -1.33
C LEU A 109 -9.44 -7.64 -0.28
N LEU A 110 -8.65 -6.65 -0.70
CA LEU A 110 -7.97 -5.73 0.22
C LEU A 110 -8.96 -4.85 0.99
N VAL A 111 -10.03 -4.36 0.35
CA VAL A 111 -11.09 -3.60 1.03
C VAL A 111 -11.79 -4.47 2.08
N VAL A 112 -12.08 -5.73 1.75
CA VAL A 112 -12.65 -6.68 2.71
C VAL A 112 -11.69 -6.95 3.87
N ASP A 113 -10.39 -7.17 3.62
CA ASP A 113 -9.41 -7.37 4.71
C ASP A 113 -9.37 -6.17 5.67
N GLN A 114 -9.35 -4.95 5.13
CA GLN A 114 -9.35 -3.73 5.95
C GLN A 114 -10.65 -3.59 6.75
N GLY A 115 -11.80 -3.91 6.15
CA GLY A 115 -13.09 -3.94 6.86
C GLY A 115 -13.07 -4.91 8.04
N ILE A 116 -12.57 -6.13 7.84
CA ILE A 116 -12.44 -7.13 8.91
C ILE A 116 -11.45 -6.65 9.98
N LYS A 117 -10.32 -6.04 9.58
CA LYS A 117 -9.32 -5.49 10.52
C LYS A 117 -9.94 -4.45 11.45
N VAL A 118 -10.67 -3.49 10.88
CA VAL A 118 -11.31 -2.41 11.65
C VAL A 118 -12.34 -2.98 12.62
N HIS A 119 -13.14 -3.96 12.17
CA HIS A 119 -14.12 -4.63 13.04
C HIS A 119 -13.44 -5.41 14.18
N LEU A 120 -12.38 -6.14 13.88
CA LEU A 120 -11.61 -6.91 14.87
C LEU A 120 -10.97 -6.00 15.93
N GLU A 121 -10.45 -4.85 15.52
CA GLU A 121 -9.84 -3.87 16.43
C GLU A 121 -10.88 -3.25 17.37
N HIS A 122 -12.09 -2.96 16.86
CA HIS A 122 -13.22 -2.51 17.68
C HIS A 122 -13.67 -3.57 18.69
N ALA A 123 -13.77 -4.85 18.26
CA ALA A 123 -14.14 -5.95 19.15
C ALA A 123 -13.12 -6.11 20.29
N LYS A 124 -11.81 -6.15 19.96
CA LYS A 124 -10.72 -6.25 20.95
C LYS A 124 -10.71 -5.07 21.93
N GLN A 125 -10.97 -3.86 21.46
CA GLN A 125 -11.01 -2.68 22.34
C GLN A 125 -12.18 -2.75 23.34
N ASN A 126 -13.33 -3.30 22.94
CA ASN A 126 -14.48 -3.45 23.84
C ASN A 126 -14.23 -4.52 24.92
N GLU A 127 -13.61 -5.64 24.58
CA GLU A 127 -13.22 -6.67 25.55
C GLU A 127 -12.25 -6.14 26.61
N SER A 128 -11.26 -5.35 26.20
CA SER A 128 -10.27 -4.77 27.12
C SER A 128 -10.90 -3.82 28.16
N LYS A 129 -12.08 -3.24 27.86
CA LYS A 129 -12.80 -2.32 28.74
C LYS A 129 -13.83 -3.00 29.63
N GLN A 130 -14.33 -4.19 29.26
CA GLN A 130 -15.43 -4.86 29.98
C GLN A 130 -15.02 -6.02 30.88
N GLY A 131 -13.74 -6.40 30.95
CA GLY A 131 -13.25 -7.35 31.96
C GLY A 131 -13.98 -8.70 31.93
N ALA A 132 -13.56 -9.58 31.03
CA ALA A 132 -13.94 -10.99 30.94
C ALA A 132 -15.28 -11.34 30.27
N SER A 133 -15.26 -11.32 28.94
CA SER A 133 -15.74 -12.45 28.13
C SER A 133 -14.96 -12.41 26.82
N LYS A 134 -14.11 -13.42 26.60
CA LYS A 134 -13.33 -13.53 25.36
C LYS A 134 -14.30 -14.00 24.27
N ASP A 135 -14.74 -13.07 23.43
CA ASP A 135 -15.53 -13.31 22.24
C ASP A 135 -14.83 -14.40 21.40
N SER A 136 -15.49 -15.55 21.34
CA SER A 136 -14.99 -16.74 20.65
C SER A 136 -14.84 -16.52 19.14
N SER A 137 -15.34 -15.41 18.59
CA SER A 137 -15.23 -15.06 17.19
C SER A 137 -13.88 -14.44 16.78
N ILE A 138 -13.11 -13.85 17.72
CA ILE A 138 -11.79 -13.25 17.46
C ILE A 138 -10.81 -14.20 16.74
N PRO A 139 -10.57 -15.44 17.21
CA PRO A 139 -9.64 -16.35 16.54
C PRO A 139 -10.12 -16.78 15.14
N LEU A 140 -11.45 -16.78 14.90
CA LEU A 140 -12.00 -17.11 13.59
C LEU A 140 -11.72 -15.99 12.57
N TYR A 141 -11.90 -14.73 12.96
CA TYR A 141 -11.55 -13.59 12.10
C TYR A 141 -10.06 -13.54 11.78
N GLU A 142 -9.18 -13.81 12.74
CA GLU A 142 -7.73 -13.87 12.49
C GLU A 142 -7.37 -14.97 11.47
N ARG A 143 -8.02 -16.14 11.58
CA ARG A 143 -7.82 -17.24 10.61
C ARG A 143 -8.31 -16.85 9.22
N ILE A 144 -9.49 -16.22 9.11
CA ILE A 144 -10.02 -15.73 7.84
C ILE A 144 -9.06 -14.73 7.21
N ARG A 145 -8.54 -13.76 7.98
CA ARG A 145 -7.59 -12.77 7.47
C ARG A 145 -6.28 -13.40 6.98
N ASN A 146 -5.77 -14.40 7.71
CA ASN A 146 -4.56 -15.09 7.27
C ASN A 146 -4.79 -15.84 5.93
N ILE A 147 -5.92 -16.54 5.80
CA ILE A 147 -6.31 -17.20 4.53
C ILE A 147 -6.48 -16.16 3.42
N LEU A 148 -7.16 -15.05 3.70
CA LEU A 148 -7.40 -13.97 2.74
C LEU A 148 -6.08 -13.37 2.24
N ASN A 149 -5.12 -13.13 3.14
CA ASN A 149 -3.79 -12.65 2.78
C ASN A 149 -3.04 -13.63 1.86
N ILE A 150 -3.06 -14.94 2.17
CA ILE A 150 -2.47 -15.97 1.32
C ILE A 150 -3.11 -15.97 -0.08
N VAL A 151 -4.44 -15.86 -0.14
CA VAL A 151 -5.19 -15.80 -1.42
C VAL A 151 -4.83 -14.55 -2.22
N ILE A 152 -4.75 -13.38 -1.57
CA ILE A 152 -4.33 -12.12 -2.22
C ILE A 152 -2.94 -12.28 -2.85
N ILE A 153 -1.97 -12.78 -2.08
CA ILE A 153 -0.61 -12.99 -2.56
C ILE A 153 -0.60 -13.98 -3.73
N ALA A 154 -1.34 -15.09 -3.64
CA ALA A 154 -1.43 -16.07 -4.71
C ALA A 154 -2.01 -15.48 -6.01
N ILE A 155 -3.06 -14.67 -5.93
CA ILE A 155 -3.67 -14.01 -7.11
C ILE A 155 -2.68 -13.03 -7.74
N ILE A 156 -1.94 -12.23 -6.94
CA ILE A 156 -0.94 -11.30 -7.45
C ILE A 156 0.16 -12.06 -8.20
N ILE A 157 0.67 -13.16 -7.63
CA ILE A 157 1.70 -13.99 -8.23
C ILE A 157 1.20 -14.61 -9.55
N ILE A 158 0.02 -15.23 -9.54
CA ILE A 158 -0.58 -15.85 -10.73
C ILE A 158 -0.82 -14.79 -11.82
N GLY A 159 -1.38 -13.63 -11.46
CA GLY A 159 -1.64 -12.54 -12.40
C GLY A 159 -0.36 -12.01 -13.04
N PHE A 160 0.72 -11.89 -12.25
CA PHE A 160 2.04 -11.52 -12.76
C PHE A 160 2.62 -12.58 -13.70
N PHE A 161 2.58 -13.87 -13.34
CA PHE A 161 3.10 -14.93 -14.20
C PHE A 161 2.32 -15.04 -15.51
N MET A 162 1.00 -14.94 -15.48
CA MET A 162 0.18 -14.91 -16.70
C MET A 162 0.52 -13.72 -17.59
N TYR A 163 0.78 -12.55 -17.00
CA TYR A 163 1.27 -11.40 -17.75
C TYR A 163 2.65 -11.65 -18.35
N ALA A 164 3.58 -12.23 -17.58
CA ALA A 164 4.94 -12.54 -18.02
C ALA A 164 4.96 -13.56 -19.18
N ILE A 165 4.14 -14.61 -19.11
CA ILE A 165 4.02 -15.63 -20.18
C ILE A 165 3.56 -14.98 -21.48
N ARG A 166 2.50 -14.16 -21.42
CA ARG A 166 2.00 -13.45 -22.60
C ARG A 166 3.06 -12.50 -23.18
N GLN A 167 3.79 -11.77 -22.34
CA GLN A 167 4.87 -10.91 -22.82
C GLN A 167 6.03 -11.70 -23.42
N LYS A 168 6.30 -12.91 -22.92
CA LYS A 168 7.31 -13.78 -23.53
C LYS A 168 6.88 -14.23 -24.93
N GLU A 169 5.61 -14.53 -25.14
CA GLU A 169 5.06 -14.85 -26.47
C GLU A 169 5.17 -13.65 -27.44
N GLU A 170 4.86 -12.44 -26.96
CA GLU A 170 4.90 -11.23 -27.80
C GLU A 170 6.33 -10.80 -28.18
N PHE A 171 7.33 -10.94 -27.29
CA PHE A 171 8.71 -10.48 -27.52
C PHE A 171 9.70 -11.58 -27.94
N GLY A 172 9.29 -12.85 -27.88
CA GLY A 172 10.07 -14.00 -28.33
C GLY A 172 11.50 -14.03 -27.75
N ALA A 173 12.50 -14.14 -28.61
CA ALA A 173 13.92 -14.24 -28.24
C ALA A 173 14.53 -12.96 -27.63
N SER A 174 13.85 -11.80 -27.73
CA SER A 174 14.32 -10.53 -27.15
C SER A 174 13.86 -10.30 -25.71
N PHE A 175 13.17 -11.29 -25.12
CA PHE A 175 12.64 -11.22 -23.77
C PHE A 175 13.75 -11.15 -22.72
N SER A 176 13.64 -10.19 -21.80
CA SER A 176 14.50 -10.07 -20.63
C SER A 176 13.66 -9.73 -19.41
N TRP A 177 13.87 -10.44 -18.30
CA TRP A 177 13.16 -10.23 -17.03
C TRP A 177 13.33 -8.82 -16.47
N MET A 178 14.53 -8.24 -16.63
CA MET A 178 14.81 -6.88 -16.21
C MET A 178 14.05 -5.87 -17.08
N LYS A 179 13.90 -6.14 -18.38
CA LYS A 179 13.03 -5.33 -19.27
C LYS A 179 11.55 -5.52 -18.95
N LEU A 180 11.10 -6.70 -18.53
CA LEU A 180 9.71 -6.94 -18.12
C LEU A 180 9.33 -6.10 -16.90
N LEU A 181 10.15 -6.15 -15.86
CA LEU A 181 9.88 -5.43 -14.62
C LEU A 181 10.07 -3.93 -14.80
N LEU A 182 11.17 -3.50 -15.44
CA LEU A 182 11.53 -2.09 -15.50
C LEU A 182 11.00 -1.39 -16.75
N HIS A 183 11.07 -1.99 -17.94
CA HIS A 183 10.96 -1.22 -19.19
C HIS A 183 9.66 -1.39 -19.99
N TYR A 184 9.06 -2.59 -20.04
CA TYR A 184 7.85 -2.82 -20.84
C TYR A 184 6.66 -2.09 -20.20
N GLY A 185 6.29 -0.95 -20.77
CA GLY A 185 5.04 -0.24 -20.53
C GLY A 185 3.95 -0.65 -21.52
N CYS A 186 2.71 -0.18 -21.33
CA CYS A 186 1.62 -0.39 -22.28
C CYS A 186 2.01 0.13 -23.67
N ARG A 187 2.28 -0.77 -24.62
CA ARG A 187 2.17 -0.43 -26.04
C ARG A 187 0.68 -0.36 -26.34
N ARG A 188 0.19 0.80 -26.80
CA ARG A 188 -1.15 0.88 -27.40
C ARG A 188 -1.14 -0.03 -28.63
N THR A 189 -1.63 -1.25 -28.47
CA THR A 189 -2.19 -1.98 -29.61
C THR A 189 -3.47 -1.25 -29.96
N PHE A 190 -3.39 -0.38 -30.97
CA PHE A 190 -4.56 0.04 -31.73
C PHE A 190 -5.04 -1.13 -32.58
#